data_AF-A0A950TCR4-F1
#
_entry.id   AF-A0A950TCR4-F1
#
_cell.length_a   1.000
_cell.length_b   1.000
_cell.length_c   1.000
_cell.angle_alpha   90.00
_cell.angle_beta   90.00
_cell.angle_gamma   90.00
#
_symmetry.space_group_name_H-M   'P 1'
#
loop_
_entity.id
_entity.type
_entity.pdbx_description
1 polymer ?
#
loop_
_entity_poly.entity_id
_entity_poly.type
_entity_poly.pdbx_seq_one_letter_code
_entity_poly.pdbx_strand_id
1 'polypeptide(L)'
;MRDDRLLGLLAPDAGPTAAVLAALDCDGEEARLVGGAVRNALLGIPAPSDVDIATTALPDEVIRRAAAAGFRPVETGKEHGTITVVADGVPFEVTTLRQDVETYGRRA
;
A
#
# COMPACT_ATOMS: atom_id res chain seq x y z
N MET A 1 -6.56 16.91 -18.71
CA MET A 1 -6.16 17.67 -17.51
C MET A 1 -5.53 16.67 -16.56
N ARG A 2 -4.19 16.56 -16.56
CA ARG A 2 -3.49 15.77 -15.55
C ARG A 2 -3.50 16.63 -14.29
N ASP A 3 -4.06 16.10 -13.21
CA ASP A 3 -4.23 16.86 -11.96
C ASP A 3 -2.89 16.84 -11.21
N ASP A 4 -2.22 17.99 -11.15
CA ASP A 4 -0.89 18.13 -10.57
C ASP A 4 -0.85 17.79 -9.07
N ARG A 5 -2.02 17.64 -8.43
CA ARG A 5 -2.16 17.30 -7.01
C ARG A 5 -1.83 15.83 -6.70
N LEU A 6 -1.98 14.94 -7.68
CA LEU A 6 -1.53 13.54 -7.56
C LEU A 6 -0.01 13.39 -7.72
N LEU A 7 0.65 14.34 -8.39
CA LEU A 7 2.10 14.29 -8.62
C LEU A 7 2.90 14.34 -7.31
N GLY A 8 2.43 15.06 -6.29
CA GLY A 8 3.11 15.09 -4.99
C GLY A 8 3.10 13.76 -4.23
N LEU A 9 2.14 12.88 -4.55
CA LEU A 9 1.99 11.56 -3.92
C LEU A 9 2.65 10.44 -4.74
N LEU A 10 2.86 10.67 -6.04
CA LEU A 10 3.35 9.70 -7.02
C LEU A 10 4.72 10.07 -7.63
N ALA A 11 5.32 11.20 -7.25
CA ALA A 11 6.60 11.61 -7.81
C ALA A 11 7.70 10.60 -7.42
N PRO A 12 8.49 10.10 -8.38
CA PRO A 12 9.48 9.03 -8.15
C PRO A 12 10.63 9.41 -7.20
N ASP A 13 10.79 10.71 -6.93
CA ASP A 13 11.76 11.31 -6.01
C ASP A 13 11.15 11.64 -4.62
N ALA A 14 9.88 11.26 -4.35
CA ALA A 14 9.04 11.78 -3.26
C ALA A 14 8.94 10.90 -1.99
N GLY A 15 10.04 10.30 -1.56
CA GLY A 15 10.13 9.70 -0.22
C GLY A 15 9.54 8.28 -0.10
N PRO A 16 9.22 7.83 1.13
CA PRO A 16 9.04 6.41 1.43
C PRO A 16 7.85 5.77 0.69
N THR A 17 6.81 6.53 0.35
CA THR A 17 5.67 6.02 -0.44
C THR A 17 6.09 5.54 -1.82
N ALA A 18 6.83 6.36 -2.57
CA ALA A 18 7.30 6.00 -3.91
C ALA A 18 8.25 4.81 -3.89
N ALA A 19 9.10 4.74 -2.85
CA ALA A 19 10.03 3.63 -2.66
C ALA A 19 9.31 2.30 -2.38
N VAL A 20 8.27 2.31 -1.54
CA VAL A 20 7.44 1.11 -1.29
C VAL A 20 6.68 0.69 -2.53
N LEU A 21 6.08 1.63 -3.28
CA LEU A 21 5.42 1.31 -4.54
C LEU A 21 6.39 0.68 -5.55
N ALA A 22 7.58 1.26 -5.75
CA ALA A 22 8.57 0.72 -6.67
C ALA A 22 9.08 -0.67 -6.28
N ALA A 23 9.16 -0.98 -4.97
CA ALA A 23 9.54 -2.30 -4.50
C ALA A 23 8.48 -3.38 -4.76
N LEU A 24 7.22 -2.99 -4.91
CA LEU A 24 6.09 -3.90 -5.05
C LEU A 24 5.53 -3.97 -6.48
N ASP A 25 5.58 -2.87 -7.23
CA ASP A 25 5.10 -2.70 -8.60
C ASP A 25 6.12 -3.24 -9.63
N CYS A 26 6.41 -4.54 -9.53
CA CYS A 26 7.42 -5.20 -10.35
C CYS A 26 7.05 -6.67 -10.66
N ASP A 27 7.81 -7.30 -11.57
CA ASP A 27 7.68 -8.70 -11.94
C ASP A 27 6.26 -9.13 -12.38
N GLY A 28 5.51 -8.21 -13.00
CA GLY A 28 4.15 -8.46 -13.50
C GLY A 28 3.04 -8.29 -12.45
N GLU A 29 3.39 -7.91 -11.22
CA GLU A 29 2.45 -7.49 -10.18
C GLU A 29 2.29 -5.96 -10.17
N GLU A 30 1.19 -5.50 -9.61
CA GLU A 30 0.86 -4.08 -9.48
C GLU A 30 0.79 -3.64 -8.02
N ALA A 31 1.19 -2.40 -7.73
CA ALA A 31 0.95 -1.74 -6.45
C ALA A 31 0.39 -0.32 -6.64
N ARG A 32 -0.67 0.01 -5.92
CA ARG A 32 -1.41 1.27 -6.09
C ARG A 32 -1.82 1.86 -4.76
N LEU A 33 -1.77 3.18 -4.66
CA LEU A 33 -2.39 3.88 -3.56
C LEU A 33 -3.91 3.76 -3.63
N VAL A 34 -4.55 3.56 -2.49
CA VAL A 34 -6.00 3.43 -2.40
C VAL A 34 -6.55 4.25 -1.22
N GLY A 35 -7.87 4.19 -1.03
CA GLY A 35 -8.52 4.68 0.17
C GLY A 35 -8.43 6.20 0.38
N GLY A 36 -8.26 6.57 1.65
CA GLY A 36 -8.35 7.96 2.12
C GLY A 36 -7.27 8.88 1.54
N ALA A 37 -6.08 8.35 1.27
CA ALA A 37 -4.97 9.11 0.67
C ALA A 37 -5.33 9.61 -0.74
N VAL A 38 -5.90 8.75 -1.59
CA VAL A 38 -6.35 9.13 -2.93
C VAL A 38 -7.48 10.16 -2.85
N ARG A 39 -8.48 9.92 -1.99
CA ARG A 39 -9.59 10.87 -1.78
C ARG A 39 -9.08 12.25 -1.37
N ASN A 40 -8.19 12.31 -0.37
CA ASN A 40 -7.68 13.57 0.16
C ASN A 40 -6.88 14.34 -0.90
N ALA A 41 -6.02 13.65 -1.66
CA ALA A 41 -5.26 14.25 -2.77
C ALA A 41 -6.19 14.91 -3.81
N LEU A 42 -7.26 14.21 -4.21
CA LEU A 42 -8.26 14.75 -5.15
C LEU A 42 -9.03 15.96 -4.60
N LEU A 43 -9.22 16.02 -3.28
CA LEU A 43 -9.88 17.14 -2.60
C LEU A 43 -8.92 18.28 -2.23
N GLY A 44 -7.61 18.15 -2.47
CA GLY A 44 -6.60 19.11 -2.01
C GLY A 44 -6.45 19.18 -0.49
N ILE A 45 -6.86 18.12 0.21
CA ILE A 45 -6.70 17.98 1.66
C ILE A 45 -5.36 17.27 1.92
N PRO A 46 -4.62 17.60 2.99
CA PRO A 46 -3.43 16.84 3.37
C PRO A 46 -3.70 15.33 3.43
N ALA A 47 -2.74 14.54 2.97
CA ALA A 47 -2.81 13.09 3.07
C ALA A 47 -2.90 12.68 4.57
N PRO A 48 -3.62 11.60 4.89
CA PRO A 48 -3.56 10.99 6.22
C PRO A 48 -2.11 10.54 6.53
N SER A 49 -1.79 10.40 7.81
CA SER A 49 -0.48 9.89 8.27
C SER A 49 -0.22 8.46 7.80
N ASP A 50 -1.29 7.72 7.56
CA ASP A 50 -1.27 6.29 7.26
C ASP A 50 -1.73 6.13 5.80
N VAL A 51 -0.90 5.51 4.98
CA VAL A 51 -1.13 5.36 3.54
C VAL A 51 -1.42 3.90 3.22
N ASP A 52 -2.59 3.66 2.61
CA ASP A 52 -3.02 2.35 2.17
C ASP A 52 -2.53 2.06 0.75
N ILE A 53 -1.95 0.88 0.56
CA ILE A 53 -1.50 0.36 -0.72
C ILE A 53 -2.26 -0.93 -1.00
N ALA A 54 -2.93 -1.00 -2.15
CA ALA A 54 -3.44 -2.24 -2.70
C ALA A 54 -2.41 -2.86 -3.63
N THR A 55 -2.25 -4.18 -3.60
CA THR A 55 -1.36 -4.89 -4.53
C THR A 55 -1.97 -6.20 -5.03
N THR A 56 -1.56 -6.64 -6.22
CA THR A 56 -1.88 -7.98 -6.71
C THR A 56 -0.99 -9.06 -6.09
N ALA A 57 0.17 -8.69 -5.53
CA ALA A 57 1.07 -9.62 -4.86
C ALA A 57 0.44 -10.22 -3.58
N LEU A 58 0.70 -11.51 -3.35
CA LEU A 58 0.28 -12.21 -2.12
C LEU A 58 1.11 -11.76 -0.90
N PRO A 59 0.62 -11.94 0.35
CA PRO A 59 1.30 -11.45 1.54
C PRO A 59 2.76 -11.92 1.70
N ASP A 60 3.05 -13.18 1.40
CA ASP A 60 4.42 -13.70 1.46
C ASP A 60 5.35 -13.02 0.45
N GLU A 61 4.82 -12.66 -0.72
CA GLU A 61 5.56 -11.97 -1.75
C GLU A 61 5.80 -10.50 -1.37
N VAL A 62 4.83 -9.84 -0.74
CA VAL A 62 5.00 -8.51 -0.14
C VAL A 62 6.12 -8.52 0.90
N ILE A 63 6.12 -9.51 1.81
CA ILE A 63 7.18 -9.68 2.82
C ILE A 63 8.55 -9.83 2.14
N ARG A 64 8.65 -10.73 1.14
CA ARG A 64 9.89 -11.01 0.42
C ARG A 64 10.44 -9.76 -0.27
N ARG A 65 9.59 -9.04 -1.01
CA ARG A 65 10.00 -7.84 -1.77
C ARG A 65 10.34 -6.68 -0.85
N ALA A 66 9.53 -6.42 0.18
CA ALA A 66 9.81 -5.37 1.16
C ALA A 66 11.14 -5.60 1.87
N ALA A 67 11.40 -6.83 2.33
CA ALA A 67 12.67 -7.19 2.95
C ALA A 67 13.86 -7.06 1.98
N ALA A 68 13.70 -7.49 0.72
CA ALA A 68 14.73 -7.36 -0.31
C ALA A 68 15.05 -5.88 -0.63
N ALA A 69 14.07 -4.98 -0.52
CA ALA A 69 14.24 -3.54 -0.66
C ALA A 69 14.80 -2.85 0.60
N GLY A 70 15.06 -3.60 1.68
CA GLY A 70 15.60 -3.07 2.94
C GLY A 70 14.54 -2.47 3.87
N PHE A 71 13.26 -2.66 3.58
CA PHE A 71 12.15 -2.26 4.45
C PHE A 71 11.83 -3.34 5.48
N ARG A 72 11.15 -2.95 6.55
CA ARG A 72 10.73 -3.89 7.60
C ARG A 72 9.25 -4.29 7.38
N PRO A 73 8.96 -5.52 6.92
CA PRO A 73 7.59 -6.03 6.91
C PRO A 73 7.15 -6.48 8.32
N VAL A 74 5.87 -6.29 8.63
CA VAL A 74 5.21 -6.71 9.87
C VAL A 74 3.87 -7.38 9.52
N GLU A 75 3.66 -8.60 10.03
CA GLU A 75 2.45 -9.39 9.79
C GLU A 75 1.28 -8.90 10.64
N THR A 76 0.74 -7.73 10.31
CA THR A 76 -0.37 -7.10 11.05
C THR A 76 -1.72 -7.74 10.79
N GLY A 77 -1.93 -8.30 9.60
CA GLY A 77 -3.18 -8.95 9.21
C GLY A 77 -2.99 -9.93 8.06
N LYS A 78 -1.92 -10.74 8.10
CA LYS A 78 -1.52 -11.62 6.98
C LYS A 78 -2.64 -12.54 6.53
N GLU A 79 -3.38 -13.15 7.47
CA GLU A 79 -4.55 -14.00 7.20
C GLU A 79 -5.67 -13.26 6.45
N HIS A 80 -5.69 -11.94 6.51
CA HIS A 80 -6.65 -11.07 5.83
C HIS A 80 -6.08 -10.38 4.59
N GLY A 81 -4.84 -10.72 4.21
CA GLY A 81 -4.15 -10.17 3.05
C GLY A 81 -3.30 -8.94 3.34
N THR A 82 -3.15 -8.53 4.61
CA THR A 82 -2.51 -7.25 4.97
C THR A 82 -1.15 -7.45 5.64
N ILE A 83 -0.14 -6.78 5.11
CA ILE A 83 1.20 -6.65 5.68
C ILE A 83 1.50 -5.17 5.87
N THR A 84 1.95 -4.77 7.05
CA THR A 84 2.47 -3.41 7.25
C THR A 84 3.93 -3.37 6.84
N VAL A 85 4.27 -2.53 5.87
CA VAL A 85 5.65 -2.25 5.46
C VAL A 85 6.10 -0.96 6.12
N VAL A 86 7.20 -1.01 6.88
CA VAL A 86 7.80 0.19 7.49
C VAL A 86 9.00 0.63 6.67
N ALA A 87 8.91 1.82 6.07
CA ALA A 87 9.97 2.46 5.29
C ALA A 87 10.27 3.83 5.88
N ASP A 88 11.54 4.11 6.20
CA ASP A 88 12.00 5.35 6.86
C ASP A 88 11.20 5.73 8.13
N GLY A 89 10.77 4.73 8.90
CA GLY A 89 9.96 4.92 10.11
C GLY A 89 8.48 5.23 9.84
N VAL A 90 8.06 5.29 8.59
CA VAL A 90 6.66 5.50 8.17
C VAL A 90 6.01 4.15 7.88
N PRO A 91 4.85 3.83 8.47
CA PRO A 91 4.11 2.61 8.19
C PRO A 91 3.22 2.75 6.94
N PHE A 92 3.16 1.69 6.13
CA PHE A 92 2.28 1.53 4.98
C PHE A 92 1.49 0.24 5.11
N GLU A 93 0.17 0.32 5.09
CA GLU A 93 -0.67 -0.89 5.06
C GLU A 93 -0.78 -1.40 3.63
N VAL A 94 -0.10 -2.51 3.34
CA VAL A 94 -0.11 -3.15 2.03
C VAL A 94 -1.08 -4.32 2.07
N THR A 95 -2.17 -4.24 1.31
CA THR A 95 -3.21 -5.26 1.29
C THR A 95 -3.36 -5.87 -0.10
N THR A 96 -3.28 -7.19 -0.19
CA THR A 96 -3.57 -7.94 -1.42
C THR A 96 -5.02 -7.69 -1.85
N LEU A 97 -5.24 -7.52 -3.16
CA LEU A 97 -6.60 -7.45 -3.71
C LEU A 97 -7.41 -8.67 -3.27
N ARG A 98 -8.55 -8.39 -2.65
CA ARG A 98 -9.43 -9.41 -2.13
C ARG A 98 -10.87 -9.05 -2.44
N GLN A 99 -11.70 -10.08 -2.48
CA GLN A 99 -13.14 -9.95 -2.49
C GLN A 99 -13.66 -10.60 -1.22
N ASP A 100 -14.48 -9.88 -0.48
CA ASP A 100 -15.14 -10.48 0.67
C ASP A 100 -16.07 -11.60 0.19
N VAL A 101 -16.00 -12.73 0.88
CA VAL A 101 -16.99 -13.81 0.77
C VAL A 101 -18.11 -13.55 1.77
N GLU A 102 -19.35 -13.78 1.34
CA GLU A 102 -20.51 -13.61 2.21
C GLU A 102 -20.41 -14.60 3.38
N THR A 103 -20.32 -14.07 4.60
CA THR A 103 -20.26 -14.86 5.83
C THR A 103 -21.39 -14.45 6.76
N TYR A 104 -21.80 -15.34 7.67
CA TYR A 104 -22.85 -15.07 8.64
C TYR A 104 -22.35 -14.22 9.83
N GLY A 105 -21.57 -13.18 9.55
CA GLY A 105 -21.06 -12.22 10.53
C GLY A 105 -20.34 -12.90 11.69
N ARG A 106 -20.90 -12.81 12.90
CA ARG A 106 -20.26 -13.18 14.20
C ARG A 106 -19.90 -14.67 14.39
N ARG A 107 -19.88 -15.47 13.33
CA ARG A 107 -19.47 -16.88 13.31
C ARG A 107 -18.44 -17.20 12.21
N ALA A 108 -17.86 -16.18 11.59
CA ALA A 108 -16.74 -16.30 10.65
C ALA A 108 -15.41 -16.36 11.40
#